data_AF-A0A9W9XJ46-F1
#
_entry.id   AF-A0A9W9XJ46-F1
#
_cell.length_a   1.000
_cell.length_b   1.000
_cell.length_c   1.000
_cell.angle_alpha   90.00
_cell.angle_beta   90.00
_cell.angle_gamma   90.00
#
_symmetry.space_group_name_H-M   'P 1'
#
loop_
_entity.id
_entity.type
_entity.pdbx_description
1 polymer ?
#
loop_
_entity_poly.entity_id
_entity_poly.type
_entity_poly.pdbx_seq_one_letter_code
_entity_poly.pdbx_strand_id
1 'polypeptide(L)'
;MAPSRQLLPLLSSLGSFRWTLIRTLRSDNPLDLNGELRGTATFTLLPATTERDWLYSEEGEIPSAVTGGAALPGLRWTKKYIWRESVDAGRISVWFVKVTPGPEEADYLFHNFDFPNDIRQGNNSNQPDGPLAEDLGQSTLDEGNKDDEELVTPPTPPNSALDDTETTVLTAQGNHLCINDMYRTAYAFRILSKTGEVVSWASRHVVKGPKKNQDIVNRYERA
;
A
#
# COMPACT_ATOMS: atom_id res chain seq x y z
N MET A 1 -19.29 -14.63 13.62
CA MET A 1 -17.85 -14.83 13.93
C MET A 1 -17.08 -14.50 12.67
N ALA A 2 -16.40 -13.35 12.63
CA ALA A 2 -15.46 -13.09 11.53
C ALA A 2 -14.36 -14.15 11.59
N PRO A 3 -13.92 -14.72 10.47
CA PRO A 3 -12.79 -15.64 10.48
C PRO A 3 -11.62 -14.96 11.17
N SER A 4 -10.97 -15.69 12.09
CA SER A 4 -9.71 -15.28 12.70
C SER A 4 -8.81 -14.77 11.58
N ARG A 5 -8.39 -13.49 11.64
CA ARG A 5 -7.51 -12.83 10.67
C ARG A 5 -6.08 -13.43 10.63
N GLN A 6 -5.92 -14.68 11.10
CA GLN A 6 -4.72 -15.47 10.93
C GLN A 6 -4.57 -15.80 9.44
N LEU A 7 -3.80 -14.94 8.78
CA LEU A 7 -3.17 -15.15 7.48
C LEU A 7 -4.17 -15.51 6.37
N LEU A 8 -4.98 -14.52 5.98
CA LEU A 8 -5.50 -14.49 4.62
C LEU A 8 -4.31 -14.63 3.67
N PRO A 9 -4.28 -15.59 2.73
CA PRO A 9 -3.16 -15.78 1.82
C PRO A 9 -3.19 -14.69 0.74
N LEU A 10 -3.02 -13.43 1.16
CA LEU A 10 -3.19 -12.24 0.32
C LEU A 10 -2.32 -12.34 -0.92
N LEU A 11 -1.02 -12.62 -0.75
CA LEU A 11 -0.08 -12.71 -1.86
C LEU A 11 -0.41 -13.87 -2.79
N SER A 12 -0.82 -15.03 -2.27
CA SER A 12 -1.26 -16.16 -3.09
C SER A 12 -2.50 -15.83 -3.91
N SER A 13 -3.46 -15.11 -3.31
CA SER A 13 -4.65 -14.64 -4.02
C SER A 13 -4.30 -13.61 -5.09
N LEU A 14 -3.40 -12.67 -4.79
CA LEU A 14 -2.89 -11.68 -5.75
C LEU A 14 -2.15 -12.34 -6.92
N GLY A 15 -1.41 -13.42 -6.65
CA GLY A 15 -0.68 -14.21 -7.65
C GLY A 15 -1.53 -15.16 -8.49
N SER A 16 -2.80 -15.36 -8.13
CA SER A 16 -3.72 -16.21 -8.89
C SER A 16 -4.30 -15.53 -10.13
N PHE A 17 -4.11 -14.21 -10.27
CA PHE A 17 -4.71 -13.42 -11.35
C PHE A 17 -3.69 -12.46 -11.98
N ARG A 18 -3.88 -12.20 -13.27
CA ARG A 18 -3.34 -11.00 -13.91
C ARG A 18 -4.29 -9.84 -13.64
N TRP A 19 -3.74 -8.66 -13.44
CA TRP A 19 -4.49 -7.45 -13.12
C TRP A 19 -4.40 -6.44 -14.25
N THR A 20 -5.54 -5.86 -14.64
CA THR A 20 -5.58 -4.60 -15.39
C THR A 20 -5.28 -3.46 -14.42
N LEU A 21 -4.38 -2.56 -14.78
CA LEU A 21 -3.95 -1.41 -13.97
C LEU A 21 -4.35 -0.10 -14.64
N ILE A 22 -5.07 0.74 -13.90
CA ILE A 22 -5.21 2.18 -14.18
C ILE A 22 -4.45 2.97 -13.11
N ARG A 23 -3.51 3.80 -13.54
CA ARG A 23 -2.69 4.66 -12.68
C ARG A 23 -2.94 6.11 -13.00
N THR A 24 -3.33 6.89 -12.00
CA THR A 24 -3.42 8.35 -12.10
C THR A 24 -2.22 8.98 -11.42
N LEU A 25 -1.48 9.81 -12.16
CA LEU A 25 -0.30 10.52 -11.72
C LEU A 25 -0.60 12.01 -11.60
N ARG A 26 -0.26 12.58 -10.44
CA ARG A 26 -0.29 14.02 -10.19
C ARG A 26 1.01 14.45 -9.52
N SER A 27 1.65 15.48 -10.04
CA SER A 27 2.83 16.11 -9.44
C SER A 27 2.78 17.62 -9.65
N ASP A 28 3.17 18.38 -8.62
CA ASP A 28 3.37 19.83 -8.73
C ASP A 28 4.64 20.17 -9.53
N ASN A 29 5.57 19.22 -9.65
CA ASN A 29 6.77 19.40 -10.46
C ASN A 29 6.44 19.10 -11.93
N PRO A 30 6.54 20.08 -12.84
CA PRO A 30 6.21 19.89 -14.26
C PRO A 30 7.16 18.93 -14.99
N LEU A 31 8.31 18.61 -14.39
CA LEU A 31 9.25 17.62 -14.92
C LEU A 31 8.87 16.19 -14.54
N ASP A 32 7.84 15.97 -13.72
CA ASP A 32 7.35 14.64 -13.42
C ASP A 32 6.16 14.27 -14.33
N LEU A 33 5.94 12.97 -14.49
CA LEU A 33 4.80 12.46 -15.25
C LEU A 33 3.47 12.87 -14.59
N ASN A 34 2.55 13.36 -15.41
CA ASN A 34 1.18 13.71 -15.04
C ASN A 34 0.19 13.11 -16.05
N GLY A 35 -0.95 12.60 -15.55
CA GLY A 35 -2.00 12.02 -16.38
C GLY A 35 -2.34 10.58 -15.99
N GLU A 36 -2.98 9.86 -16.92
CA GLU A 36 -3.40 8.47 -16.70
C GLU A 36 -2.51 7.50 -17.49
N LEU A 37 -2.05 6.45 -16.81
CA LEU A 37 -1.38 5.29 -17.42
C LEU A 37 -2.29 4.07 -17.33
N ARG A 38 -2.22 3.24 -18.37
CA ARG A 38 -2.88 1.93 -18.42
C ARG A 38 -1.85 0.84 -18.65
N GLY A 39 -2.05 -0.29 -17.99
CA GLY A 39 -1.11 -1.39 -18.05
C GLY A 39 -1.67 -2.67 -17.44
N THR A 40 -0.79 -3.62 -17.20
CA THR A 40 -1.11 -4.84 -16.45
C THR A 40 -0.14 -5.02 -15.30
N ALA A 41 -0.56 -5.78 -14.29
CA ALA A 41 0.27 -6.17 -13.17
C ALA A 41 0.14 -7.66 -12.86
N THR A 42 1.22 -8.25 -12.34
CA THR A 42 1.30 -9.67 -11.98
C THR A 42 2.08 -9.85 -10.69
N PHE A 43 1.74 -10.89 -9.93
CA PHE A 43 2.54 -11.38 -8.81
C PHE A 43 3.04 -12.79 -9.13
N THR A 44 4.36 -12.97 -9.17
CA THR A 44 5.00 -14.25 -9.46
C THR A 44 5.78 -14.71 -8.25
N LEU A 45 5.49 -15.90 -7.73
CA LEU A 45 6.26 -16.48 -6.64
C LEU A 45 7.71 -16.72 -7.11
N LEU A 46 8.68 -16.21 -6.35
CA LEU A 46 10.09 -16.41 -6.66
C LEU A 46 10.54 -17.78 -6.13
N PRO A 47 11.13 -18.65 -6.98
CA PRO A 47 11.73 -19.89 -6.52
C PRO A 47 13.01 -19.57 -5.73
N ALA A 48 13.24 -20.29 -4.62
CA ALA A 48 14.49 -20.35 -3.87
C ALA A 48 14.77 -19.27 -2.79
N THR A 49 13.77 -18.60 -2.25
CA THR A 49 13.92 -17.84 -1.00
C THR A 49 13.43 -18.67 0.19
N THR A 50 14.11 -18.60 1.33
CA THR A 50 13.58 -19.13 2.62
C THR A 50 12.33 -18.38 3.07
N GLU A 51 12.11 -17.20 2.50
CA GLU A 51 10.98 -16.32 2.71
C GLU A 51 9.96 -16.46 1.55
N ARG A 52 8.68 -16.16 1.77
CA ARG A 52 7.65 -16.23 0.73
C ARG A 52 7.67 -14.95 -0.12
N ASP A 53 8.61 -14.88 -1.05
CA ASP A 53 8.81 -13.71 -1.90
C ASP A 53 7.98 -13.77 -3.18
N TRP A 54 7.26 -12.69 -3.44
CA TRP A 54 6.48 -12.50 -4.65
C TRP A 54 7.03 -11.31 -5.43
N LEU A 55 7.47 -11.58 -6.65
CA LEU A 55 7.81 -10.54 -7.61
C LEU A 55 6.53 -9.89 -8.13
N TYR A 56 6.32 -8.66 -7.71
CA TYR A 56 5.33 -7.77 -8.29
C TYR A 56 5.93 -7.07 -9.52
N SER A 57 5.27 -7.21 -10.67
CA SER A 57 5.66 -6.54 -11.91
C SER A 57 4.48 -5.81 -12.52
N GLU A 58 4.73 -4.59 -12.99
CA GLU A 58 3.80 -3.81 -13.79
C GLU A 58 4.43 -3.48 -15.14
N GLU A 59 3.58 -3.38 -16.16
CA GLU A 59 3.99 -2.89 -17.48
C GLU A 59 2.84 -2.23 -18.23
N GLY A 60 3.19 -1.30 -19.12
CA GLY A 60 2.26 -0.66 -20.05
C GLY A 60 2.98 0.25 -21.03
N GLU A 61 2.22 1.10 -21.71
CA GLU A 61 2.76 2.08 -22.66
C GLU A 61 2.36 3.49 -22.24
N ILE A 62 3.22 4.47 -22.56
CA ILE A 62 2.97 5.89 -22.31
C ILE A 62 1.98 6.42 -23.36
N PRO A 63 0.77 6.87 -22.98
CA PRO A 63 -0.18 7.44 -23.91
C PRO A 63 0.18 8.90 -24.24
N SER A 64 -0.29 9.39 -25.39
CA SER A 64 -0.03 10.77 -25.84
C SER A 64 -0.59 11.86 -24.92
N ALA A 65 -1.56 11.52 -24.07
CA ALA A 65 -2.17 12.44 -23.12
C ALA A 65 -1.35 12.64 -21.83
N VAL A 66 -0.34 11.80 -21.58
CA VAL A 66 0.55 11.97 -20.43
C VAL A 66 1.57 13.05 -20.72
N THR A 67 1.80 13.91 -19.73
CA THR A 67 2.65 15.10 -19.84
C THR A 67 3.76 15.08 -18.79
N GLY A 68 4.78 15.91 -18.97
CA GLY A 68 5.93 15.99 -18.08
C GLY A 68 6.89 14.81 -18.24
N GLY A 69 8.03 14.84 -17.55
CA GLY A 69 9.10 13.86 -17.70
C GLY A 69 9.72 13.81 -19.09
N ALA A 70 10.60 12.83 -19.30
CA ALA A 70 11.06 12.44 -20.64
C ALA A 70 10.06 11.48 -21.32
N ALA A 71 8.76 11.60 -21.02
CA ALA A 71 7.74 10.71 -21.58
C ALA A 71 7.61 10.96 -23.08
N LEU A 72 7.90 9.90 -23.85
CA LEU A 72 7.61 9.84 -25.28
C LEU A 72 6.42 8.91 -25.48
N PRO A 73 5.37 9.33 -26.21
CA PRO A 73 4.24 8.47 -26.52
C PRO A 73 4.70 7.17 -27.19
N GLY A 74 4.14 6.05 -26.76
CA GLY A 74 4.50 4.70 -27.24
C GLY A 74 5.72 4.08 -26.56
N LEU A 75 6.43 4.80 -25.69
CA LEU A 75 7.49 4.17 -24.88
C LEU A 75 6.85 3.21 -23.85
N ARG A 76 7.48 2.05 -23.65
CA ARG A 76 7.07 1.12 -22.59
C ARG A 76 7.52 1.63 -21.23
N TRP A 77 6.67 1.49 -20.22
CA TRP A 77 7.03 1.68 -18.83
C TRP A 77 6.92 0.36 -18.08
N THR A 78 7.79 0.15 -17.11
CA THR A 78 7.78 -1.01 -16.22
C THR A 78 8.10 -0.59 -14.79
N LYS A 79 7.64 -1.38 -13.82
CA LYS A 79 7.94 -1.20 -12.39
C LYS A 79 7.93 -2.56 -11.72
N LYS A 80 8.92 -2.79 -10.85
CA LYS A 80 9.07 -4.06 -10.11
C LYS A 80 9.32 -3.81 -8.63
N TYR A 81 8.75 -4.68 -7.81
CA TYR A 81 8.96 -4.76 -6.37
C TYR A 81 8.96 -6.22 -5.93
N ILE A 82 9.61 -6.54 -4.82
CA ILE A 82 9.43 -7.83 -4.13
C ILE A 82 8.56 -7.60 -2.91
N TRP A 83 7.44 -8.33 -2.83
CA TRP A 83 6.54 -8.35 -1.69
C TRP A 83 6.80 -9.61 -0.89
N ARG A 84 7.09 -9.45 0.39
CA ARG A 84 7.48 -10.54 1.29
C ARG A 84 6.56 -10.57 2.51
N GLU A 85 5.94 -11.71 2.72
CA GLU A 85 5.12 -12.00 3.89
C GLU A 85 6.01 -12.42 5.08
N SER A 86 5.82 -11.76 6.23
CA SER A 86 6.46 -12.17 7.48
C SER A 86 5.72 -13.37 8.09
N VAL A 87 6.46 -14.42 8.42
CA VAL A 87 5.92 -15.67 8.99
C VAL A 87 5.26 -15.45 10.36
N ASP A 88 5.72 -14.46 11.14
CA ASP A 88 5.37 -14.33 12.56
C ASP A 88 4.45 -13.13 12.88
N ALA A 89 4.34 -12.13 11.98
CA ALA A 89 3.76 -10.83 12.32
C ALA A 89 2.53 -10.41 11.50
N GLY A 90 2.12 -11.17 10.48
CA GLY A 90 1.05 -10.73 9.56
C GLY A 90 1.38 -9.45 8.78
N ARG A 91 2.67 -9.06 8.80
CA ARG A 91 3.24 -7.88 8.14
C ARG A 91 3.71 -8.24 6.75
N ILE A 92 3.53 -7.32 5.81
CA ILE A 92 4.13 -7.41 4.48
C ILE A 92 5.20 -6.33 4.35
N SER A 93 6.35 -6.75 3.83
CA SER A 93 7.45 -5.85 3.48
C SER A 93 7.55 -5.74 1.95
N VAL A 94 7.77 -4.52 1.46
CA VAL A 94 7.92 -4.23 0.04
C VAL A 94 9.34 -3.74 -0.20
N TRP A 95 10.03 -4.35 -1.17
CA TRP A 95 11.45 -4.12 -1.44
C TRP A 95 11.65 -3.65 -2.87
N PHE A 96 12.60 -2.74 -3.07
CA PHE A 96 13.12 -2.44 -4.40
C PHE A 96 13.85 -3.66 -4.96
N VAL A 97 13.78 -3.83 -6.29
CA VAL A 97 14.48 -4.90 -6.99
C VAL A 97 15.80 -4.38 -7.54
N LYS A 98 16.87 -5.16 -7.41
CA LYS A 98 18.20 -4.81 -7.93
C LYS A 98 18.14 -4.62 -9.44
N VAL A 99 18.78 -3.56 -9.93
CA VAL A 99 18.89 -3.25 -11.37
C VAL A 99 20.21 -3.80 -11.90
N THR A 100 20.40 -5.11 -11.82
CA THR A 100 21.59 -5.83 -12.29
C THR A 100 21.21 -7.00 -13.19
N PRO A 101 22.05 -7.38 -14.17
CA PRO A 101 21.84 -8.61 -14.93
C PRO A 101 21.80 -9.82 -13.99
N GLY A 102 20.82 -10.72 -14.16
CA GLY A 102 20.69 -11.92 -13.34
C GLY A 102 19.28 -12.14 -12.81
N PRO A 103 19.12 -12.99 -11.77
CA PRO A 103 17.84 -13.21 -11.12
C PRO A 103 17.34 -11.93 -10.41
N GLU A 104 16.02 -11.83 -10.28
CA GLU A 104 15.38 -10.74 -9.55
C GLU A 104 15.64 -10.90 -8.05
N GLU A 105 16.27 -9.91 -7.43
CA GLU A 105 16.67 -9.95 -6.03
C GLU A 105 16.28 -8.66 -5.31
N ALA A 106 15.93 -8.77 -4.03
CA ALA A 106 15.65 -7.60 -3.19
C ALA A 106 16.93 -6.78 -2.97
N ASP A 107 16.82 -5.46 -3.07
CA ASP A 107 17.90 -4.49 -2.85
C ASP A 107 17.79 -3.87 -1.45
N TYR A 108 16.94 -2.86 -1.30
CA TYR A 108 16.65 -2.22 -0.03
C TYR A 108 15.13 -2.11 0.21
N LEU A 109 14.77 -2.05 1.49
CA LEU A 109 13.39 -1.96 1.94
C LEU A 109 12.77 -0.65 1.46
N PHE A 110 11.60 -0.73 0.81
CA PHE A 110 10.79 0.43 0.49
C PHE A 110 9.91 0.81 1.68
N HIS A 111 9.02 -0.07 2.13
CA HIS A 111 8.24 0.13 3.35
C HIS A 111 7.69 -1.20 3.86
N ASN A 112 7.21 -1.19 5.10
CA ASN A 112 6.35 -2.25 5.62
C ASN A 112 4.91 -1.73 5.66
N PHE A 113 3.94 -2.63 5.53
CA PHE A 113 2.56 -2.31 5.83
C PHE A 113 1.91 -3.45 6.60
N ASP A 114 0.98 -3.04 7.46
CA ASP A 114 0.22 -3.91 8.34
C ASP A 114 -1.28 -3.64 8.17
N PHE A 115 -2.09 -4.64 8.46
CA PHE A 115 -3.52 -4.47 8.57
C PHE A 115 -3.85 -4.01 9.98
N PRO A 116 -4.66 -2.95 10.18
CA PRO A 116 -5.11 -2.56 11.51
C PRO A 116 -5.74 -3.77 12.21
N ASN A 117 -5.18 -4.14 13.35
CA ASN A 117 -5.83 -5.09 14.25
C ASN A 117 -7.09 -4.41 14.80
N ASP A 118 -8.26 -5.03 14.66
CA ASP A 118 -9.51 -4.58 15.30
C ASP A 118 -9.46 -4.79 16.83
N ILE A 119 -8.43 -4.31 17.52
CA ILE A 119 -8.41 -4.21 18.98
C ILE A 119 -8.28 -2.74 19.36
N ARG A 120 -9.38 -2.00 19.18
CA ARG A 120 -9.76 -0.85 20.01
C ARG A 120 -11.29 -0.73 20.11
N GLN A 121 -11.97 -1.79 20.55
CA GLN A 121 -13.13 -1.56 21.42
C GLN A 121 -12.55 -1.21 22.79
N GLY A 122 -12.41 0.09 23.05
CA GLY A 122 -12.20 0.57 24.40
C GLY A 122 -13.41 0.17 25.23
N ASN A 123 -13.30 -0.95 25.94
CA ASN A 123 -14.16 -1.26 27.07
C ASN A 123 -13.90 -0.19 28.14
N ASN A 124 -14.55 0.96 28.03
CA ASN A 124 -14.74 1.86 29.17
C ASN A 124 -15.89 1.32 30.03
N SER A 125 -15.65 0.16 30.65
CA SER A 125 -16.32 -0.20 31.89
C SER A 125 -15.31 0.06 33.01
N ASN A 126 -15.47 1.20 33.70
CA ASN A 126 -15.24 1.37 35.13
C ASN A 126 -15.35 2.86 35.52
N GLN A 127 -16.56 3.26 35.90
CA GLN A 127 -16.76 4.23 36.98
C GLN A 127 -16.67 3.45 38.30
N PRO A 128 -15.96 3.98 39.31
CA PRO A 128 -16.67 4.44 40.51
C PRO A 128 -16.16 5.77 41.06
N ASP A 129 -17.00 6.35 41.91
CA ASP A 129 -16.98 7.70 42.48
C ASP A 129 -15.88 7.94 43.55
N GLY A 130 -15.43 9.19 43.72
CA GLY A 130 -14.81 9.67 44.99
C GLY A 130 -13.67 10.70 44.86
N PRO A 131 -13.49 11.68 45.79
CA PRO A 131 -13.14 13.07 45.44
C PRO A 131 -11.68 13.54 45.71
N LEU A 132 -11.30 14.57 44.94
CA LEU A 132 -10.31 15.66 45.12
C LEU A 132 -9.11 15.46 46.08
N ALA A 133 -7.90 15.51 45.52
CA ALA A 133 -6.75 16.18 46.13
C ALA A 133 -5.84 16.76 45.03
N GLU A 134 -5.57 18.07 45.15
CA GLU A 134 -4.61 18.83 44.35
C GLU A 134 -3.18 18.39 44.73
N ASP A 135 -2.32 18.13 43.74
CA ASP A 135 -0.88 18.28 43.92
C ASP A 135 -0.21 18.68 42.60
N LEU A 136 0.58 19.74 42.69
CA LEU A 136 1.24 20.46 41.62
C LEU A 136 2.59 19.82 41.33
N GLY A 137 2.65 18.99 40.29
CA GLY A 137 3.89 18.45 39.74
C GLY A 137 4.15 18.99 38.35
N GLN A 138 4.83 20.12 38.27
CA GLN A 138 5.22 20.79 37.04
C GLN A 138 6.20 19.93 36.23
N SER A 139 5.69 19.17 35.25
CA SER A 139 6.50 18.60 34.18
C SER A 139 6.23 19.38 32.89
N THR A 140 7.24 20.13 32.49
CA THR A 140 7.46 20.73 31.18
C THR A 140 6.53 20.22 30.08
N LEU A 141 5.76 21.15 29.51
CA LEU A 141 5.16 21.01 28.18
C LEU A 141 6.31 20.79 27.19
N ASP A 142 6.72 19.53 27.04
CA ASP A 142 7.45 19.11 25.86
C ASP A 142 6.44 19.25 24.72
N GLU A 143 6.73 20.15 23.79
CA GLU A 143 5.94 20.38 22.59
C GLU A 143 5.95 19.08 21.78
N GLY A 144 5.02 18.19 22.13
CA GLY A 144 4.78 16.94 21.46
C GLY A 144 4.66 17.22 19.98
N ASN A 145 5.63 16.68 19.25
CA ASN A 145 5.78 16.74 17.81
C ASN A 145 4.40 16.59 17.15
N LYS A 146 3.83 17.69 16.62
CA LYS A 146 2.55 17.72 15.88
C LYS A 146 2.67 17.09 14.49
N ASP A 147 3.58 16.14 14.34
CA ASP A 147 3.53 15.15 13.28
C ASP A 147 2.65 14.01 13.79
N ASP A 148 1.38 14.30 14.07
CA ASP A 148 0.36 13.27 13.93
C ASP A 148 0.55 12.74 12.51
N GLU A 149 1.17 11.57 12.39
CA GLU A 149 1.58 10.97 11.12
C GLU A 149 0.39 11.05 10.17
N GLU A 150 0.42 11.98 9.20
CA GLU A 150 -0.71 12.21 8.30
C GLU A 150 -0.91 10.95 7.45
N LEU A 151 -1.69 9.98 7.94
CA LEU A 151 -1.92 8.73 7.26
C LEU A 151 -2.73 9.01 5.99
N VAL A 152 -2.29 8.46 4.87
CA VAL A 152 -3.01 8.65 3.61
C VAL A 152 -4.15 7.65 3.50
N THR A 153 -5.34 8.11 3.16
CA THR A 153 -6.49 7.21 2.96
C THR A 153 -6.31 6.41 1.67
N PRO A 154 -6.50 5.08 1.70
CA PRO A 154 -6.49 4.30 0.47
C PRO A 154 -7.72 4.64 -0.40
N PRO A 155 -7.58 4.58 -1.73
CA PRO A 155 -8.70 4.73 -2.64
C PRO A 155 -9.63 3.51 -2.51
N THR A 156 -10.94 3.72 -2.69
CA THR A 156 -11.90 2.61 -2.74
C THR A 156 -11.55 1.67 -3.89
N PRO A 157 -11.33 0.35 -3.66
CA PRO A 157 -11.10 -0.59 -4.74
C PRO A 157 -12.30 -0.65 -5.69
N PRO A 158 -12.08 -0.92 -6.99
CA PRO A 158 -13.16 -1.12 -7.94
C PRO A 158 -14.22 -2.11 -7.44
N ASN A 159 -15.46 -1.97 -7.91
CA ASN A 159 -16.48 -2.96 -7.58
C ASN A 159 -16.19 -4.25 -8.34
N SER A 160 -16.44 -5.39 -7.69
CA SER A 160 -16.40 -6.67 -8.39
C SER A 160 -17.64 -6.77 -9.28
N ALA A 161 -17.46 -7.26 -10.52
CA ALA A 161 -18.58 -7.63 -11.39
C ALA A 161 -19.29 -8.94 -10.93
N LEU A 162 -18.87 -9.52 -9.80
CA LEU A 162 -19.49 -10.69 -9.18
C LEU A 162 -20.67 -10.23 -8.31
N ASP A 163 -21.76 -9.83 -8.98
CA ASP A 163 -22.90 -9.09 -8.41
C ASP A 163 -23.61 -9.76 -7.20
N ASP A 164 -23.42 -11.06 -6.97
CA ASP A 164 -24.06 -11.79 -5.86
C ASP A 164 -23.09 -12.24 -4.74
N THR A 165 -21.83 -11.81 -4.78
CA THR A 165 -20.84 -12.23 -3.78
C THR A 165 -20.63 -11.18 -2.71
N GLU A 166 -20.83 -11.56 -1.45
CA GLU A 166 -20.53 -10.69 -0.31
C GLU A 166 -19.03 -10.38 -0.27
N THR A 167 -18.69 -9.08 -0.28
CA THR A 167 -17.30 -8.62 -0.20
C THR A 167 -17.09 -7.70 0.99
N THR A 168 -15.86 -7.69 1.50
CA THR A 168 -15.38 -6.71 2.48
C THR A 168 -14.09 -6.06 1.98
N VAL A 169 -13.74 -4.89 2.52
CA VAL A 169 -12.52 -4.16 2.15
C VAL A 169 -11.55 -4.14 3.31
N LEU A 170 -10.35 -4.67 3.08
CA LEU A 170 -9.23 -4.61 4.01
C LEU A 170 -8.30 -3.48 3.62
N THR A 171 -7.98 -2.61 4.57
CA THR A 171 -7.05 -1.50 4.36
C THR A 171 -5.73 -1.76 5.07
N ALA A 172 -4.64 -1.30 4.47
CA ALA A 172 -3.32 -1.33 5.06
C ALA A 172 -2.56 -0.05 4.73
N GLN A 173 -1.61 0.33 5.57
CA GLN A 173 -0.84 1.56 5.41
C GLN A 173 0.63 1.32 5.76
N GLY A 174 1.52 2.09 5.14
CA GLY A 174 2.94 2.06 5.39
C GLY A 174 3.60 3.37 5.01
N ASN A 175 4.67 3.72 5.70
CA ASN A 175 5.44 4.94 5.48
C ASN A 175 6.94 4.66 5.44
N HIS A 176 7.68 5.49 4.71
CA HIS A 176 9.14 5.45 4.68
C HIS A 176 9.73 6.83 4.37
N LEU A 177 10.51 7.36 5.31
CA LEU A 177 11.28 8.56 5.09
C LEU A 177 12.53 8.23 4.28
N CYS A 178 12.62 8.75 3.06
CA CYS A 178 13.79 8.62 2.22
C CYS A 178 14.49 9.98 2.13
N ILE A 179 15.57 10.13 2.88
CA ILE A 179 16.35 11.36 3.00
C ILE A 179 15.46 12.51 3.49
N ASN A 180 14.91 13.32 2.58
CA ASN A 180 14.06 14.48 2.89
C ASN A 180 12.63 14.34 2.35
N ASP A 181 12.30 13.18 1.77
CA ASP A 181 11.03 12.93 1.12
C ASP A 181 10.26 11.86 1.90
N MET A 182 9.07 12.24 2.38
CA MET A 182 8.17 11.37 3.12
C MET A 182 7.25 10.62 2.15
N TYR A 183 7.51 9.33 1.95
CA TYR A 183 6.68 8.40 1.19
C TYR A 183 5.62 7.76 2.08
N ARG A 184 4.36 8.08 1.81
CA ARG A 184 3.20 7.46 2.47
C ARG A 184 2.45 6.61 1.48
N THR A 185 2.15 5.38 1.87
CA THR A 185 1.46 4.40 1.06
C THR A 185 0.24 3.87 1.79
N ALA A 186 -0.86 3.71 1.07
CA ALA A 186 -2.03 3.01 1.55
C ALA A 186 -2.56 2.04 0.49
N TYR A 187 -3.09 0.93 0.97
CA TYR A 187 -3.68 -0.13 0.18
C TYR A 187 -5.11 -0.37 0.63
N ALA A 188 -5.96 -0.75 -0.33
CA ALA A 188 -7.25 -1.35 -0.05
C ALA A 188 -7.43 -2.60 -0.93
N PHE A 189 -7.81 -3.69 -0.31
CA PHE A 189 -8.07 -4.98 -0.96
C PHE A 189 -9.53 -5.34 -0.75
N ARG A 190 -10.30 -5.43 -1.84
CA ARG A 190 -11.64 -6.00 -1.79
C ARG A 190 -11.51 -7.51 -1.85
N ILE A 191 -12.04 -8.19 -0.84
CA ILE A 191 -11.98 -9.64 -0.73
C ILE A 191 -13.38 -10.24 -0.67
N LEU A 192 -13.53 -11.46 -1.18
CA LEU A 192 -14.71 -12.28 -0.92
C LEU A 192 -14.80 -12.58 0.58
N SER A 193 -15.91 -12.25 1.23
CA SER A 193 -16.07 -12.38 2.69
C SER A 193 -15.90 -13.81 3.19
N LYS A 194 -16.24 -14.80 2.36
CA LYS A 194 -16.17 -16.23 2.71
C LYS A 194 -14.79 -16.85 2.55
N THR A 195 -14.04 -16.46 1.51
CA THR A 195 -12.79 -17.13 1.13
C THR A 195 -11.55 -16.29 1.36
N GLY A 196 -11.69 -14.96 1.48
CA GLY A 196 -10.55 -14.06 1.55
C GLY A 196 -9.90 -13.75 0.21
N GLU A 197 -10.42 -14.30 -0.89
CA GLU A 197 -9.88 -14.09 -2.24
C GLU A 197 -10.02 -12.61 -2.65
N VAL A 198 -8.92 -12.00 -3.08
CA VAL A 198 -8.88 -10.64 -3.60
C VAL A 198 -9.56 -10.57 -4.97
N VAL A 199 -10.63 -9.79 -5.08
CA VAL A 199 -11.37 -9.58 -6.34
C VAL A 199 -10.97 -8.30 -7.07
N SER A 200 -10.47 -7.32 -6.34
CA SER A 200 -9.94 -6.05 -6.85
C SER A 200 -9.13 -5.40 -5.75
N TRP A 201 -8.18 -4.55 -6.10
CA TRP A 201 -7.42 -3.80 -5.11
C TRP A 201 -7.02 -2.44 -5.65
N ALA A 202 -6.56 -1.58 -4.75
CA ALA A 202 -6.13 -0.24 -5.10
C ALA A 202 -5.04 0.22 -4.13
N SER A 203 -4.16 1.09 -4.61
CA SER A 203 -3.15 1.72 -3.76
C SER A 203 -3.06 3.21 -4.02
N ARG A 204 -2.58 3.94 -3.02
CA ARG A 204 -2.21 5.35 -3.16
C ARG A 204 -0.85 5.59 -2.54
N HIS A 205 0.00 6.30 -3.27
CA HIS A 205 1.31 6.73 -2.82
C HIS A 205 1.37 8.25 -2.86
N VAL A 206 1.66 8.86 -1.72
CA VAL A 206 1.87 10.30 -1.61
C VAL A 206 3.31 10.54 -1.19
N VAL A 207 4.01 11.40 -1.94
CA VAL A 207 5.40 11.77 -1.65
C VAL A 207 5.43 13.26 -1.38
N LYS A 208 5.84 13.64 -0.17
CA LYS A 208 5.97 15.05 0.25
C LYS A 208 7.40 15.31 0.69
N GLY A 209 8.02 16.34 0.14
CA GLY A 209 9.34 16.82 0.52
C GLY A 209 9.63 18.20 -0.06
N PRO A 210 10.79 18.80 0.22
CA PRO A 210 11.11 20.17 -0.20
C PRO A 210 11.01 20.43 -1.70
N LYS A 211 11.18 19.38 -2.51
CA LYS A 211 11.14 19.44 -3.98
C LYS A 211 10.16 18.44 -4.60
N LYS A 212 9.40 17.72 -3.78
CA LYS A 212 8.49 16.66 -4.23
C LYS A 212 7.11 16.87 -3.64
N ASN A 213 6.12 16.91 -4.52
CA ASN A 213 4.73 16.78 -4.14
C ASN A 213 4.05 15.92 -5.20
N GLN A 214 3.97 14.62 -4.94
CA GLN A 214 3.41 13.64 -5.86
C GLN A 214 2.25 12.88 -5.20
N ASP A 215 1.20 12.61 -5.96
CA ASP A 215 0.08 11.75 -5.59
C ASP A 215 -0.19 10.77 -6.72
N ILE A 216 -0.03 9.48 -6.42
CA ILE A 216 -0.15 8.37 -7.35
C ILE A 216 -1.27 7.47 -6.86
N VAL A 217 -2.31 7.31 -7.65
CA VAL A 217 -3.43 6.41 -7.36
C VAL A 217 -3.44 5.27 -8.36
N ASN A 218 -3.44 4.04 -7.88
CA ASN A 218 -3.50 2.83 -8.69
C ASN A 218 -4.80 2.06 -8.40
N ARG A 219 -5.43 1.56 -9.45
CA ARG A 219 -6.63 0.72 -9.38
C ARG A 219 -6.41 -0.54 -10.19
N TYR A 220 -6.74 -1.68 -9.59
CA TYR A 220 -6.48 -3.00 -10.14
C TYR A 220 -7.76 -3.82 -10.18
N GLU A 221 -8.08 -4.30 -11.37
CA GLU A 221 -9.18 -5.23 -11.65
C GLU A 221 -8.62 -6.49 -12.27
N ARG A 222 -9.32 -7.62 -12.16
CA ARG A 222 -8.90 -8.84 -12.88
C ARG A 222 -8.90 -8.57 -14.38
N ALA A 223 -7.83 -8.97 -15.06
CA ALA A 223 -7.69 -8.85 -16.51
C ALA A 223 -8.54 -9.87 -17.27
#